data_AF-A0A3Q3JQD1-F1
#
_entry.id   AF-A0A3Q3JQD1-F1
#
_cell.length_a   1.000
_cell.length_b   1.000
_cell.length_c   1.000
_cell.angle_alpha   90.00
_cell.angle_beta   90.00
_cell.angle_gamma   90.00
#
_symmetry.space_group_name_H-M   'P 1'
#
loop_
_entity.id
_entity.type
_entity.pdbx_description
1 polymer ?
#
loop_
_entity_poly.entity_id
_entity_poly.type
_entity_poly.pdbx_seq_one_letter_code
_entity_poly.pdbx_strand_id
1 'polypeptide(L)'
;MSKMKLLFLSIFLSLFFTGPFSDVVTTNLKLSNPTDRNVCFKVKTTAPRRYCVRPNSGIIDAGTSINVSVMLQPFDYDPNEKSKHKFMVQSMLAPPDMTDMEGVWKEAKPEELMDSKLRCVFEMPVENEKTVSTCCCFSPLLVSPYVF
;
A
#
# COMPACT_ATOMS: atom_id res chain seq x y z
N MET A 1 -13.94 3.12 -20.75
CA MET A 1 -14.62 3.01 -19.44
C MET A 1 -13.59 2.64 -18.39
N SER A 2 -13.47 3.41 -17.32
CA SER A 2 -12.63 3.03 -16.18
C SER A 2 -13.35 1.92 -15.42
N LYS A 3 -12.74 0.73 -15.25
CA LYS A 3 -13.26 -0.25 -14.28
C LYS A 3 -13.35 0.45 -12.91
N MET A 4 -14.49 0.36 -12.24
CA MET A 4 -14.58 0.71 -10.81
C MET A 4 -13.52 -0.08 -10.05
N LYS A 5 -13.11 0.42 -8.89
CA LYS A 5 -12.13 -0.25 -8.01
C LYS A 5 -12.84 -0.72 -6.75
N LEU A 6 -12.61 -1.98 -6.36
CA LEU A 6 -13.09 -2.50 -5.08
C LEU A 6 -12.40 -1.82 -3.89
N LEU A 7 -11.08 -1.59 -4.00
CA LEU A 7 -10.28 -0.99 -2.94
C LEU A 7 -9.99 0.49 -3.21
N PHE A 8 -10.19 1.31 -2.17
CA PHE A 8 -9.71 2.69 -2.15
C PHE A 8 -8.27 2.70 -1.62
N LEU A 9 -7.35 3.29 -2.39
CA LEU A 9 -5.94 3.43 -2.00
C LEU A 9 -5.72 4.85 -1.50
N SER A 10 -5.22 5.02 -0.28
CA SER A 10 -5.08 6.34 0.34
C SER A 10 -4.01 7.24 -0.30
N ILE A 11 -3.10 6.65 -1.08
CA ILE A 11 -2.10 7.37 -1.87
C ILE A 11 -2.64 7.66 -3.28
N PHE A 12 -2.31 8.83 -3.82
CA PHE A 12 -2.72 9.30 -5.16
C PHE A 12 -1.99 8.55 -6.31
N LEU A 13 -2.14 7.23 -6.34
CA LEU A 13 -1.54 6.28 -7.30
C LEU A 13 -0.01 6.30 -7.39
N SER A 14 0.66 6.91 -6.40
CA SER A 14 2.12 7.03 -6.33
C SER A 14 2.64 6.69 -4.93
N LEU A 15 3.61 5.77 -4.86
CA LEU A 15 4.35 5.41 -3.65
C LEU A 15 5.63 6.25 -3.61
N PHE A 16 5.75 7.10 -2.61
CA PHE A 16 6.94 7.93 -2.37
C PHE A 16 7.93 7.17 -1.48
N PHE A 17 9.19 7.10 -1.90
CA PHE A 17 10.30 6.57 -1.13
C PHE A 17 11.29 7.71 -0.91
N THR A 18 11.35 8.23 0.31
CA THR A 18 12.32 9.25 0.69
C THR A 18 13.61 8.58 1.13
N GLY A 19 14.75 8.99 0.56
CA GLY A 19 16.07 8.47 0.90
C GLY A 19 16.56 8.89 2.30
N PRO A 20 17.83 8.60 2.64
CA PRO A 20 18.84 7.99 1.78
C PRO A 20 18.54 6.53 1.45
N PHE A 21 18.96 6.08 0.26
CA PHE A 21 18.77 4.71 -0.23
C PHE A 21 19.92 3.75 0.13
N SER A 22 20.79 4.18 1.05
CA SER A 22 21.80 3.34 1.73
C SER A 22 21.18 2.30 2.66
N ASP A 23 19.96 2.56 3.13
CA ASP A 23 19.26 1.80 4.16
C ASP A 23 17.86 1.40 3.70
N VAL A 24 17.16 0.59 4.50
CA VAL A 24 15.81 0.12 4.17
C VAL A 24 14.80 1.25 4.32
N VAL A 25 14.31 1.78 3.20
CA VAL A 25 13.23 2.80 3.18
C VAL A 25 11.86 2.11 3.20
N THR A 26 11.00 2.49 4.13
CA THR A 26 9.66 1.91 4.28
C THR A 26 8.55 2.92 3.99
N THR A 27 7.63 2.55 3.10
CA THR A 27 6.44 3.34 2.75
C THR A 27 5.18 2.53 3.00
N ASN A 28 4.20 3.11 3.69
CA ASN A 28 2.94 2.43 3.99
C ASN A 28 1.87 2.70 2.92
N LEU A 29 1.26 1.62 2.44
CA LEU A 29 0.15 1.60 1.50
C LEU A 29 -1.14 1.21 2.23
N LYS A 30 -1.97 2.20 2.56
CA LYS A 30 -3.29 1.93 3.13
C LYS A 30 -4.27 1.49 2.03
N LEU A 31 -4.79 0.27 2.18
CA LEU A 31 -5.86 -0.30 1.36
C LEU A 31 -7.15 -0.30 2.20
N SER A 32 -8.18 0.38 1.72
CA SER A 32 -9.51 0.41 2.35
C SER A 32 -10.52 -0.35 1.50
N ASN A 33 -11.34 -1.17 2.14
CA ASN A 33 -12.45 -1.89 1.53
C ASN A 33 -13.78 -1.21 1.91
N PRO A 34 -14.34 -0.32 1.07
CA PRO A 34 -15.65 0.29 1.29
C PRO A 34 -16.83 -0.64 0.99
N THR A 35 -16.61 -1.89 0.58
CA THR A 35 -17.68 -2.83 0.22
C THR A 35 -18.21 -3.60 1.43
N ASP A 36 -19.41 -4.16 1.27
CA ASP A 36 -20.13 -5.02 2.22
C ASP A 36 -19.62 -6.46 2.25
N ARG A 37 -18.58 -6.78 1.47
CA ARG A 37 -18.01 -8.13 1.33
C ARG A 37 -16.51 -8.11 1.54
N ASN A 38 -15.95 -9.27 1.88
CA ASN A 38 -14.51 -9.43 1.99
C ASN A 38 -13.85 -9.31 0.61
N VAL A 39 -12.68 -8.68 0.56
CA VAL A 39 -11.92 -8.45 -0.68
C VAL A 39 -10.53 -9.08 -0.56
N CYS A 40 -10.23 -10.04 -1.43
CA CYS A 40 -8.89 -10.57 -1.60
C CYS A 40 -8.00 -9.54 -2.28
N PHE A 41 -6.75 -9.41 -1.84
CA PHE A 41 -5.75 -8.57 -2.50
C PHE A 41 -4.41 -9.30 -2.67
N LYS A 42 -3.67 -8.90 -3.70
CA LYS A 42 -2.33 -9.38 -4.02
C LYS A 42 -1.49 -8.26 -4.61
N VAL A 43 -0.35 -7.97 -3.99
CA VAL A 43 0.58 -6.93 -4.41
C VAL A 43 1.66 -7.54 -5.30
N LYS A 44 1.74 -7.03 -6.54
CA LYS A 44 2.75 -7.40 -7.53
C LYS A 44 3.65 -6.18 -7.81
N THR A 45 4.92 -6.42 -8.12
CA THR A 45 5.89 -5.35 -8.46
C THR A 45 6.75 -5.77 -9.65
N THR A 46 7.23 -4.80 -10.43
CA THR A 46 8.17 -5.04 -11.54
C THR A 46 9.62 -5.27 -11.07
N ALA A 47 9.92 -5.05 -9.78
CA ALA A 47 11.27 -5.19 -9.23
C ALA A 47 11.31 -6.02 -7.93
N PRO A 48 10.83 -7.29 -7.93
CA PRO A 48 10.66 -8.08 -6.70
C PRO A 48 11.95 -8.34 -5.91
N ARG A 49 13.12 -8.22 -6.54
CA ARG A 49 14.43 -8.32 -5.85
C ARG A 49 14.78 -7.09 -5.00
N ARG A 50 14.22 -5.91 -5.30
CA ARG A 50 14.51 -4.65 -4.57
C ARG A 50 13.47 -4.31 -3.51
N TYR A 51 12.37 -5.06 -3.39
CA TYR A 51 11.28 -4.75 -2.47
C TYR A 51 10.82 -5.95 -1.65
N CYS A 52 10.75 -5.77 -0.34
CA CYS A 52 9.96 -6.63 0.55
C CYS A 52 8.58 -5.99 0.77
N VAL A 53 7.52 -6.79 0.73
CA VAL A 53 6.14 -6.30 0.93
C VAL A 53 5.47 -7.14 2.00
N ARG A 54 4.89 -6.51 3.04
CA ARG A 54 4.18 -7.21 4.12
C ARG A 54 2.91 -6.47 4.54
N PRO A 55 1.74 -7.13 4.55
CA PRO A 55 1.44 -8.39 3.85
C PRO A 55 1.52 -8.24 2.32
N ASN A 56 2.01 -9.25 1.60
CA ASN A 56 2.06 -9.22 0.13
C ASN A 56 0.73 -9.66 -0.52
N SER A 57 -0.06 -10.47 0.18
CA SER A 57 -1.43 -10.84 -0.17
C SER A 57 -2.23 -11.09 1.09
N GLY A 58 -3.55 -11.15 0.96
CA GLY A 58 -4.46 -11.45 2.07
C GLY A 58 -5.90 -11.11 1.73
N ILE A 59 -6.71 -10.98 2.77
CA ILE A 59 -8.12 -10.61 2.72
C ILE A 59 -8.29 -9.31 3.52
N ILE A 60 -9.16 -8.43 3.06
CA ILE A 60 -9.59 -7.22 3.78
C ILE A 60 -11.09 -7.37 4.04
N ASP A 61 -11.49 -7.39 5.30
CA ASP A 61 -12.89 -7.58 5.67
C ASP A 61 -13.76 -6.39 5.23
N ALA A 62 -15.06 -6.64 5.07
CA ALA A 62 -16.06 -5.63 4.72
C ALA A 62 -15.95 -4.36 5.60
N GLY A 63 -15.92 -3.18 4.99
CA GLY A 63 -15.79 -1.89 5.68
C GLY A 63 -14.44 -1.60 6.35
N THR A 64 -13.45 -2.49 6.29
CA THR A 64 -12.18 -2.34 7.01
C THR A 64 -11.05 -1.72 6.18
N SER A 65 -9.90 -1.47 6.80
CA SER A 65 -8.66 -1.05 6.12
C SER A 65 -7.46 -1.80 6.67
N ILE A 66 -6.49 -2.09 5.80
CA ILE A 66 -5.17 -2.60 6.18
C ILE A 66 -4.06 -1.65 5.73
N ASN A 67 -2.91 -1.72 6.41
CA ASN A 67 -1.68 -1.08 5.98
C ASN A 67 -0.71 -2.14 5.44
N VAL A 68 -0.33 -2.00 4.17
CA VAL A 68 0.73 -2.80 3.54
C VAL A 68 2.04 -2.01 3.62
N SER A 69 3.04 -2.54 4.32
CA SER A 69 4.38 -1.97 4.37
C SER A 69 5.18 -2.41 3.15
N VAL A 70 5.62 -1.44 2.34
CA VAL A 70 6.52 -1.64 1.20
C VAL A 70 7.91 -1.17 1.61
N MET A 71 8.82 -2.12 1.79
CA MET A 71 10.21 -1.90 2.22
C MET A 71 11.13 -2.01 1.00
N LEU A 72 11.63 -0.87 0.53
CA LEU A 72 12.69 -0.78 -0.47
C LEU A 72 14.02 -1.19 0.18
N GLN A 73 14.70 -2.16 -0.42
CA GLN A 73 16.03 -2.58 0.03
C GLN A 73 17.09 -1.57 -0.44
N PRO A 74 18.24 -1.46 0.28
CA PRO A 74 19.36 -0.63 -0.13
C PRO A 74 19.80 -0.88 -1.57
N PHE A 75 20.15 0.18 -2.30
CA PHE A 75 20.73 0.09 -3.63
C PHE A 75 21.46 1.38 -4.02
N ASP A 76 22.40 1.27 -4.96
CA ASP A 76 23.08 2.41 -5.56
C ASP A 76 22.07 3.26 -6.37
N TYR A 77 21.69 4.41 -5.83
CA TYR A 77 20.74 5.32 -6.45
C TYR A 77 21.44 6.35 -7.34
N ASP A 78 21.19 6.28 -8.65
CA ASP A 78 21.56 7.32 -9.60
C ASP A 78 20.38 8.29 -9.83
N PRO A 79 20.48 9.58 -9.48
CA PRO A 79 19.41 10.56 -9.74
C PRO A 79 19.12 10.79 -11.23
N ASN A 80 20.03 10.40 -12.13
CA ASN A 80 19.81 10.42 -13.58
C ASN A 80 18.96 9.21 -14.04
N GLU A 81 18.95 8.11 -13.29
CA GLU A 81 18.08 6.97 -13.58
C GLU A 81 16.65 7.26 -13.13
N LYS A 82 15.81 7.71 -14.07
CA LYS A 82 14.35 7.79 -13.86
C LYS A 82 13.80 6.41 -13.52
N SER A 83 13.58 6.14 -12.24
CA SER A 83 13.11 4.84 -11.78
C SER A 83 11.78 4.45 -12.43
N LYS A 84 11.74 3.23 -12.97
CA LYS A 84 10.61 2.69 -13.74
C LYS A 84 9.76 1.73 -12.91
N HIS A 85 10.04 1.60 -11.61
CA HIS A 85 9.37 0.64 -10.74
C HIS A 85 7.87 0.93 -10.64
N LYS A 86 7.08 -0.12 -10.83
CA LYS A 86 5.62 -0.08 -10.76
C LYS A 86 5.13 -1.16 -9.82
N PHE A 87 4.18 -0.79 -8.98
CA PHE A 87 3.40 -1.72 -8.18
C PHE A 87 2.02 -1.91 -8.80
N MET A 88 1.40 -3.04 -8.53
CA MET A 88 0.05 -3.36 -8.93
C MET A 88 -0.63 -4.07 -7.77
N VAL A 89 -1.64 -3.42 -7.19
CA VAL A 89 -2.55 -4.07 -6.25
C VAL A 89 -3.64 -4.71 -7.08
N GLN A 90 -3.55 -6.02 -7.25
CA GLN A 90 -4.64 -6.83 -7.80
C GLN A 90 -5.61 -7.14 -6.66
N SER A 91 -6.90 -7.07 -6.94
CA SER A 91 -7.97 -7.33 -5.97
C SER A 91 -9.10 -8.12 -6.61
N MET A 92 -9.96 -8.73 -5.80
CA MET A 92 -11.22 -9.37 -6.23
C MET A 92 -12.13 -9.55 -5.01
N LEU A 93 -13.43 -9.71 -5.22
CA LEU A 93 -14.32 -10.15 -4.14
C LEU A 93 -13.89 -11.55 -3.67
N ALA A 94 -13.83 -11.77 -2.36
CA ALA A 94 -13.59 -13.08 -1.80
C ALA A 94 -14.80 -14.00 -2.10
N PRO A 95 -14.61 -15.21 -2.65
CA PRO A 95 -15.70 -16.16 -2.79
C PRO A 95 -16.14 -16.66 -1.40
N PRO A 96 -17.42 -17.03 -1.21
CA PRO A 96 -17.95 -17.43 0.09
C PRO A 96 -17.27 -18.70 0.64
N ASP A 97 -16.89 -19.63 -0.23
CA ASP A 97 -16.30 -20.93 0.12
C ASP A 97 -14.76 -20.93 0.08
N MET A 98 -14.13 -19.77 0.31
CA MET A 98 -12.69 -19.58 0.21
C MET A 98 -11.91 -20.42 1.23
N THR A 99 -11.41 -21.57 0.77
CA THR A 99 -10.58 -22.51 1.54
C THR A 99 -9.11 -22.50 1.12
N ASP A 100 -8.80 -22.22 -0.16
CA ASP A 100 -7.45 -22.00 -0.65
C ASP A 100 -7.32 -20.64 -1.35
N MET A 101 -6.37 -19.81 -0.88
CA MET A 101 -6.08 -18.52 -1.48
C MET A 101 -5.38 -18.66 -2.85
N GLU A 102 -4.59 -19.72 -3.09
CA GLU A 102 -3.88 -19.89 -4.36
C GLU A 102 -4.82 -20.34 -5.49
N GLY A 103 -5.72 -21.29 -5.21
CA GLY A 103 -6.80 -21.73 -6.10
C GLY A 103 -7.69 -20.58 -6.55
N VAL A 104 -8.13 -19.71 -5.62
CA VAL A 104 -8.94 -18.52 -5.95
C VAL A 104 -8.26 -17.64 -7.00
N TRP A 105 -6.95 -17.41 -6.93
CA TRP A 105 -6.23 -16.62 -7.96
C TRP A 105 -6.02 -17.36 -9.29
N LYS A 106 -6.18 -18.69 -9.35
CA LYS A 106 -6.09 -19.50 -10.57
C LYS A 106 -7.45 -19.60 -11.29
N GLU A 107 -8.53 -19.64 -10.52
CA GLU A 107 -9.91 -19.75 -11.02
C GLU A 107 -10.55 -18.40 -11.36
N ALA A 108 -10.09 -17.31 -10.72
CA ALA A 108 -10.59 -15.95 -10.96
C ALA A 108 -10.50 -15.53 -12.43
N LYS A 109 -11.61 -15.03 -12.99
CA LYS A 109 -11.65 -14.56 -14.38
C LYS A 109 -10.98 -13.19 -14.50
N PRO A 110 -10.33 -12.86 -15.64
CA PRO A 110 -9.76 -11.53 -15.89
C PRO A 110 -10.77 -10.37 -15.82
N GLU A 111 -12.05 -10.68 -15.90
CA GLU A 111 -13.17 -9.73 -15.77
C GLU A 111 -13.37 -9.29 -14.32
N GLU A 112 -13.22 -10.21 -13.37
CA GLU A 112 -13.37 -10.04 -11.91
C GLU A 112 -12.19 -9.27 -11.28
N LEU A 113 -11.12 -9.04 -12.05
CA LEU A 113 -9.89 -8.27 -11.72
C LEU A 113 -9.96 -6.86 -12.39
N MET A 114 -10.04 -5.69 -11.74
CA MET A 114 -9.73 -5.23 -10.38
C MET A 114 -8.22 -5.03 -10.07
N ASP A 115 -7.44 -4.60 -11.08
CA ASP A 115 -6.05 -4.14 -10.96
C ASP A 115 -5.93 -2.61 -10.69
N SER A 116 -5.15 -2.24 -9.67
CA SER A 116 -4.74 -0.85 -9.38
C SER A 116 -3.23 -0.67 -9.52
N LYS A 117 -2.80 0.01 -10.59
CA LYS A 117 -1.39 0.31 -10.85
C LYS A 117 -0.94 1.55 -10.08
N LEU A 118 0.24 1.44 -9.48
CA LEU A 118 0.92 2.44 -8.66
C LEU A 118 2.30 2.73 -9.26
N ARG A 119 2.71 4.00 -9.31
CA ARG A 119 4.09 4.38 -9.69
C ARG A 119 4.94 4.52 -8.43
N CYS A 120 6.24 4.26 -8.53
CA CYS A 120 7.19 4.63 -7.48
C CYS A 120 7.81 5.99 -7.81
N VAL A 121 7.90 6.86 -6.80
CA VAL A 121 8.63 8.14 -6.85
C VAL A 121 9.73 8.05 -5.80
N PHE A 122 10.93 8.48 -6.17
CA PHE A 122 12.12 8.43 -5.33
C PHE A 122 12.56 9.87 -5.11
N GLU A 123 12.67 10.27 -3.86
CA GLU A 123 13.03 11.63 -3.47
C GLU A 123 14.19 11.55 -2.49
N MET A 124 15.25 12.32 -2.71
CA MET A 124 16.25 12.49 -1.67
C MET A 124 15.72 13.50 -0.64
N PRO A 125 15.96 13.28 0.67
CA PRO A 125 15.64 14.29 1.66
C PRO A 125 16.47 15.53 1.34
N VAL A 126 15.79 16.65 1.09
CA VAL A 126 16.48 17.94 0.98
C VAL A 126 16.91 18.29 2.39
N GLU A 127 18.20 18.56 2.59
CA GLU A 127 18.72 19.08 3.87
C GLU A 127 18.26 20.54 4.06
N ASN A 128 16.96 20.71 4.35
CA ASN A 128 16.41 21.97 4.84
C ASN A 128 15.19 21.72 5.73
N GLU A 129 15.42 22.00 7.01
CA GLU A 129 14.48 22.25 8.09
C GLU A 129 13.66 21.09 8.70
N LYS A 130 13.64 21.12 10.03
CA LYS A 130 12.96 20.17 10.90
C LYS A 130 11.44 20.42 10.85
N THR A 131 10.69 19.62 10.11
CA THR A 131 9.24 19.48 10.34
C THR A 131 8.93 18.11 10.90
N VAL A 132 8.56 18.11 12.18
CA VAL A 132 8.13 16.91 12.91
C VAL A 132 6.86 16.38 12.24
N SER A 133 6.96 15.21 11.60
CA SER A 133 5.81 14.47 11.09
C SER A 133 5.00 13.83 12.22
N THR A 134 4.46 14.66 13.12
CA THR A 134 3.36 14.24 13.99
C THR A 134 2.15 14.03 13.09
N CYS A 135 1.70 12.78 12.94
CA CYS A 135 0.47 12.49 12.20
C CYS A 135 -0.70 13.31 12.77
N CYS A 136 -1.32 14.15 11.95
CA CYS A 136 -2.50 14.94 12.29
C CYS A 136 -3.75 14.05 12.44
N CYS A 137 -3.78 13.21 13.47
CA CYS A 137 -4.94 12.42 13.91
C CYS A 137 -4.88 12.14 15.42
N PHE A 138 -4.92 13.19 16.24
CA PHE A 138 -5.48 13.06 17.59
C PHE A 138 -6.26 14.31 17.96
N SER A 139 -7.57 14.14 18.13
CA SER A 139 -8.48 15.21 18.54
C SER A 139 -8.18 15.64 19.98
N PRO A 140 -8.05 16.95 20.28
CA PRO A 140 -8.00 17.43 21.65
C PRO A 140 -9.41 17.47 22.24
N LEU A 141 -9.99 16.31 22.56
CA LEU A 141 -11.20 16.22 23.37
C LEU A 141 -10.85 15.84 24.80
N LEU A 142 -10.87 16.88 25.65
CA LEU A 142 -11.18 16.87 27.08
C LEU A 142 -10.58 15.74 27.95
N VAL A 143 -9.60 16.12 28.76
CA VAL A 143 -9.48 15.57 30.12
C VAL A 143 -9.28 16.71 31.10
N SER A 144 -10.23 16.89 32.01
CA SER A 144 -10.19 17.89 33.08
C SER A 144 -9.33 17.38 34.24
N PRO A 145 -8.49 18.21 34.88
CA PRO A 145 -7.71 17.78 36.05
C PRO A 145 -8.53 17.94 37.34
N TYR A 146 -8.97 16.82 37.91
CA TYR A 146 -9.38 16.74 39.31
C TYR A 146 -9.08 15.35 39.89
N VAL A 147 -8.80 15.33 41.20
CA VAL A 147 -8.50 14.18 42.08
C VAL A 147 -7.16 13.46 41.75
N PHE A 148 -6.20 13.28 42.67
CA PHE A 148 -6.14 13.50 44.13
C PHE A 148 -5.12 14.58 44.52
#